data_AF-A0A1D9QK33-F1
#
_entry.id   AF-A0A1D9QK33-F1
#
_cell.length_a   1.000
_cell.length_b   1.000
_cell.length_c   1.000
_cell.angle_alpha   90.00
_cell.angle_beta   90.00
_cell.angle_gamma   90.00
#
_symmetry.space_group_name_H-M   'P 1'
#
loop_
_entity.id
_entity.type
_entity.pdbx_description
1 polymer ?
#
loop_
_entity_poly.entity_id
_entity_poly.type
_entity_poly.pdbx_seq_one_letter_code
_entity_poly.pdbx_strand_id
1 'polypeptide(L)'
;MTTTTSPLTNLPANSDVYPSPFPARSKTASAMISGVPTDVSCMYFADRILVTISQGGRLGQWIQIPLTSASPTSFDTAIPLPSSTSTSISNGANMILPLEHLTPRTLLGAAGEKRERIAHLYASQIGSMILGRDPEERRTVLLGLGLEEEKGKESVGAVDGEGEDGERKGREGERMEYFDLLELVGGVL
;
A
#
# COMPACT_ATOMS: atom_id res chain seq x y z
N MET A 1 -49.36 32.81 -21.79
CA MET A 1 -48.05 32.48 -22.41
C MET A 1 -47.01 32.51 -21.31
N THR A 2 -46.62 31.35 -20.80
CA THR A 2 -45.73 31.20 -19.63
C THR A 2 -44.36 30.69 -20.10
N THR A 3 -43.33 31.51 -19.99
CA THR A 3 -41.93 31.10 -20.23
C THR A 3 -41.26 30.81 -18.90
N THR A 4 -41.22 29.53 -18.51
CA THR A 4 -40.44 29.08 -17.36
C THR A 4 -39.03 28.75 -17.85
N THR A 5 -38.10 29.66 -17.57
CA THR A 5 -36.65 29.44 -17.70
C THR A 5 -36.20 28.45 -16.63
N SER A 6 -35.74 27.28 -17.06
CA SER A 6 -35.11 26.27 -16.19
C SER A 6 -33.67 26.69 -15.85
N PRO A 7 -33.25 26.73 -14.57
CA PRO A 7 -31.85 26.94 -14.24
C PRO A 7 -31.06 25.62 -14.39
N LEU A 8 -30.04 25.68 -15.24
CA LEU A 8 -28.96 24.70 -15.35
C LEU A 8 -28.15 24.69 -14.05
N THR A 9 -28.37 23.76 -13.13
CA THR A 9 -27.38 23.44 -12.08
C THR A 9 -27.61 22.04 -11.52
N ASN A 10 -26.93 21.04 -12.07
CA ASN A 10 -26.59 19.84 -11.30
C ASN A 10 -25.36 19.16 -11.90
N LEU A 11 -24.19 19.73 -11.65
CA LEU A 11 -22.94 18.97 -11.69
C LEU A 11 -22.80 18.35 -10.29
N PRO A 12 -22.66 17.03 -10.13
CA PRO A 12 -22.46 16.45 -8.80
C PRO A 12 -21.11 16.92 -8.25
N ALA A 13 -21.15 17.78 -7.23
CA ALA A 13 -20.00 18.07 -6.39
C ALA A 13 -19.71 16.80 -5.58
N ASN A 14 -18.67 16.06 -5.96
CA ASN A 14 -18.28 14.80 -5.35
C ASN A 14 -17.65 15.04 -3.95
N SER A 15 -18.47 15.44 -2.98
CA SER A 15 -18.12 15.60 -1.57
C SER A 15 -19.26 15.12 -0.68
N ASP A 16 -19.77 13.92 -0.96
CA ASP A 16 -20.69 13.25 -0.04
C ASP A 16 -19.91 12.86 1.23
N VAL A 17 -20.12 13.62 2.31
CA VAL A 17 -19.51 13.35 3.61
C VAL A 17 -20.27 12.19 4.25
N TYR A 18 -19.66 11.02 4.28
CA TYR A 18 -20.24 9.85 4.95
C TYR A 18 -19.96 9.92 6.47
N PRO A 19 -21.00 9.86 7.32
CA PRO A 19 -20.81 9.87 8.76
C PRO A 19 -20.12 8.58 9.21
N SER A 20 -19.03 8.71 9.99
CA SER A 20 -18.35 7.61 10.66
C SER A 20 -18.47 7.74 12.18
N PRO A 21 -18.55 6.62 12.92
CA PRO A 21 -18.58 6.66 14.38
C PRO A 21 -17.24 7.20 14.93
N PHE A 22 -17.31 8.01 15.98
CA PHE A 22 -16.14 8.50 16.70
C PHE A 22 -15.92 7.68 17.99
N PRO A 23 -14.67 7.26 18.30
CA PRO A 23 -13.48 7.42 17.47
C PRO A 23 -13.46 6.47 16.27
N ALA A 24 -12.74 6.86 15.21
CA ALA A 24 -12.53 5.99 14.06
C ALA A 24 -11.86 4.68 14.53
N ARG A 25 -12.31 3.55 13.99
CA ARG A 25 -11.72 2.25 14.34
C ARG A 25 -10.26 2.27 13.93
N SER A 26 -9.37 2.02 14.88
CA SER A 26 -7.93 2.03 14.64
C SER A 26 -7.26 0.80 15.23
N LYS A 27 -6.19 0.35 14.58
CA LYS A 27 -5.27 -0.68 15.07
C LYS A 27 -3.84 -0.15 14.95
N THR A 28 -2.99 -0.55 15.87
CA THR A 28 -1.57 -0.15 15.89
C THR A 28 -0.72 -1.34 16.27
N ALA A 29 0.46 -1.47 15.66
CA ALA A 29 1.49 -2.39 16.09
C ALA A 29 2.86 -1.72 15.97
N SER A 30 3.81 -2.17 16.80
CA SER A 30 5.18 -1.69 16.82
C SER A 30 6.11 -2.89 16.88
N ALA A 31 7.16 -2.89 16.07
CA ALA A 31 8.18 -3.93 16.07
C ALA A 31 9.55 -3.37 15.67
N MET A 32 10.61 -4.11 16.00
CA MET A 32 11.96 -3.84 15.49
C MET A 32 12.14 -4.55 14.15
N ILE A 33 12.32 -3.78 13.09
CA ILE A 33 12.55 -4.28 11.73
C ILE A 33 13.96 -3.85 11.33
N SER A 34 14.85 -4.81 11.03
CA SER A 34 16.28 -4.54 10.75
C SER A 34 17.01 -3.71 11.84
N GLY A 35 16.55 -3.82 13.10
CA GLY A 35 17.08 -3.04 14.23
C GLY A 35 16.54 -1.59 14.34
N VAL A 36 15.62 -1.20 13.45
CA VAL A 36 14.96 0.12 13.46
C VAL A 36 13.56 -0.01 14.08
N PRO A 37 13.20 0.82 15.09
CA PRO A 37 11.85 0.83 15.66
C PRO A 37 10.86 1.31 14.60
N THR A 38 9.92 0.43 14.25
CA THR A 38 8.90 0.66 13.22
C THR A 38 7.52 0.61 13.83
N ASP A 39 6.77 1.68 13.64
CA ASP A 39 5.39 1.81 14.09
C ASP A 39 4.44 1.79 12.90
N VAL A 40 3.43 0.92 12.97
CA VAL A 40 2.37 0.78 11.98
C VAL A 40 1.04 1.13 12.61
N SER A 41 0.26 1.98 11.94
CA SER A 41 -1.12 2.27 12.32
C SER A 41 -2.05 2.12 11.12
N CYS A 42 -3.25 1.60 11.37
CA CYS A 42 -4.34 1.55 10.42
C CYS A 42 -5.56 2.20 11.04
N MET A 43 -6.18 3.15 10.34
CA MET A 43 -7.43 3.80 10.73
C MET A 43 -8.45 3.70 9.60
N TYR A 44 -9.68 3.33 9.96
CA TYR A 44 -10.76 3.15 8.99
C TYR A 44 -11.72 4.33 9.06
N PHE A 45 -11.78 5.11 7.98
CA PHE A 45 -12.78 6.14 7.73
C PHE A 45 -13.88 5.59 6.83
N ALA A 46 -14.97 6.35 6.66
CA ALA A 46 -16.08 5.92 5.83
C ALA A 46 -15.72 5.86 4.33
N ASP A 47 -14.85 6.76 3.87
CA ASP A 47 -14.43 6.90 2.47
C ASP A 47 -13.01 6.38 2.20
N ARG A 48 -12.18 6.25 3.26
CA ARG A 48 -10.75 5.95 3.15
C ARG A 48 -10.23 5.03 4.25
N ILE A 49 -9.15 4.34 3.93
CA ILE A 49 -8.35 3.61 4.92
C ILE A 49 -7.00 4.30 5.01
N LEU A 50 -6.64 4.79 6.19
CA LEU A 50 -5.35 5.42 6.44
C LEU A 50 -4.41 4.38 7.02
N VAL A 51 -3.33 4.08 6.31
CA VAL A 51 -2.25 3.22 6.79
C VAL A 51 -0.99 4.05 6.92
N THR A 52 -0.32 4.03 8.07
CA THR A 52 0.95 4.74 8.26
C THR A 52 2.01 3.78 8.74
N ILE A 53 3.19 3.83 8.12
CA ILE A 53 4.37 3.07 8.49
C ILE A 53 5.48 4.09 8.73
N SER A 54 5.93 4.18 9.98
CA SER A 54 6.90 5.16 10.45
C SER A 54 8.10 4.44 11.04
N GLN A 55 9.28 4.66 10.48
CA GLN A 55 10.55 4.28 11.10
C GLN A 55 11.20 5.54 11.71
N GLY A 56 11.63 5.46 12.96
CA GLY A 56 12.28 6.57 13.66
C GLY A 56 11.40 7.83 13.80
N GLY A 57 10.07 7.67 13.81
CA GLY A 57 9.11 8.78 13.94
C GLY A 57 8.95 9.65 12.69
N ARG A 58 9.48 9.22 11.55
CA ARG A 58 9.39 9.96 10.28
C ARG A 58 8.23 9.45 9.45
N LEU A 59 7.63 10.36 8.72
CA LEU A 59 6.69 10.04 7.65
C LEU A 59 7.04 10.91 6.44
N GLY A 60 7.71 10.30 5.47
CA GLY A 60 8.37 11.04 4.40
C GLY A 60 7.56 11.10 3.12
N GLN A 61 6.68 10.13 2.88
CA GLN A 61 5.98 9.95 1.62
C GLN A 61 4.51 9.61 1.85
N TRP A 62 3.65 10.09 0.97
CA TRP A 62 2.23 9.75 0.96
C TRP A 62 1.83 9.21 -0.40
N ILE A 63 1.18 8.06 -0.40
CA ILE A 63 0.73 7.37 -1.60
C ILE A 63 -0.76 7.07 -1.47
N GLN A 64 -1.50 7.39 -2.51
CA GLN A 64 -2.90 7.03 -2.64
C GLN A 64 -3.03 5.76 -3.49
N ILE A 65 -3.84 4.81 -3.03
CA ILE A 65 -4.16 3.58 -3.76
C ILE A 65 -5.69 3.48 -3.86
N PRO A 66 -6.28 3.74 -5.04
CA PRO A 66 -7.69 3.45 -5.25
C PRO A 66 -7.88 1.93 -5.32
N LEU A 67 -8.72 1.38 -4.44
CA LEU A 67 -9.12 -0.04 -4.50
C LEU A 67 -10.27 -0.27 -5.48
N THR A 68 -10.96 0.79 -5.90
CA THR A 68 -11.92 0.73 -6.99
C THR A 68 -11.20 0.77 -8.32
N SER A 69 -11.52 -0.16 -9.22
CA SER A 69 -11.14 -0.06 -10.63
C SER A 69 -11.73 1.24 -11.19
N ALA A 70 -10.88 2.23 -11.44
CA ALA A 70 -11.28 3.50 -12.04
C ALA A 70 -11.50 3.40 -13.56
N SER A 71 -11.61 2.20 -14.13
CA SER A 71 -11.94 2.04 -15.55
C SER A 71 -13.46 1.95 -15.73
N PRO A 72 -14.12 2.98 -16.28
CA PRO A 72 -15.54 2.89 -16.69
C PRO A 72 -15.77 1.85 -17.81
N THR A 73 -14.71 1.21 -18.31
CA THR A 73 -14.74 0.16 -19.33
C THR A 73 -14.42 -1.23 -18.78
N SER A 74 -14.04 -1.37 -17.50
CA SER A 74 -13.91 -2.69 -16.87
C SER A 74 -15.29 -3.18 -16.44
N PHE A 75 -16.17 -3.43 -17.41
CA PHE A 75 -17.05 -4.57 -17.27
C PHE A 75 -16.17 -5.79 -17.06
N ASP A 76 -16.66 -6.69 -16.22
CA ASP A 76 -16.26 -8.07 -16.08
C ASP A 76 -16.18 -8.76 -17.45
N THR A 77 -15.14 -8.47 -18.23
CA THR A 77 -14.58 -9.46 -19.14
C THR A 77 -13.78 -10.39 -18.26
N ALA A 78 -14.50 -11.32 -17.62
CA ALA A 78 -13.99 -12.63 -17.33
C ALA A 78 -13.27 -13.12 -18.60
N ILE A 79 -11.95 -12.93 -18.64
CA ILE A 79 -11.10 -13.67 -19.54
C ILE A 79 -11.32 -15.13 -19.12
N PRO A 80 -11.87 -16.00 -19.98
CA PRO A 80 -11.94 -17.41 -19.66
C PRO A 80 -10.49 -17.88 -19.54
N LEU A 81 -10.06 -18.15 -18.30
CA LEU A 81 -8.78 -18.79 -18.04
C LEU A 81 -8.75 -20.06 -18.91
N PRO A 82 -7.73 -20.29 -19.75
CA PRO A 82 -7.67 -21.53 -20.51
C PRO A 82 -7.57 -22.66 -19.50
N SER A 83 -8.62 -23.49 -19.45
CA SER A 83 -8.73 -24.69 -18.64
C SER A 83 -7.51 -25.57 -18.86
N SER A 84 -6.50 -25.38 -18.03
CA SER A 84 -5.28 -26.20 -18.00
C SER A 84 -5.37 -27.06 -16.78
N THR A 85 -6.04 -28.18 -16.99
CA THR A 85 -5.95 -29.44 -16.27
C THR A 85 -4.59 -29.64 -15.61
N SER A 86 -4.48 -29.36 -14.31
CA SER A 86 -3.51 -29.99 -13.41
C SER A 86 -3.92 -29.76 -11.95
N THR A 87 -4.67 -30.75 -11.45
CA THR A 87 -4.57 -31.30 -10.09
C THR A 87 -4.14 -30.38 -8.94
N SER A 88 -5.12 -30.04 -8.11
CA SER A 88 -5.05 -29.97 -6.64
C SER A 88 -3.86 -29.24 -6.02
N ILE A 89 -4.02 -27.94 -5.73
CA ILE A 89 -3.66 -27.36 -4.44
C ILE A 89 -4.69 -26.28 -4.10
N SER A 90 -5.20 -26.38 -2.87
CA SER A 90 -6.11 -25.51 -2.13
C SER A 90 -5.92 -24.00 -2.29
N ASN A 91 -7.05 -23.27 -2.39
CA ASN A 91 -7.36 -21.93 -1.85
C ASN A 91 -6.21 -21.07 -1.26
N GLY A 92 -5.17 -20.76 -2.04
CA GLY A 92 -4.07 -19.91 -1.57
C GLY A 92 -3.14 -19.34 -2.65
N ALA A 93 -3.31 -19.72 -3.91
CA ALA A 93 -2.35 -19.40 -4.97
C ALA A 93 -2.68 -18.13 -5.80
N ASN A 94 -3.79 -17.43 -5.53
CA ASN A 94 -4.09 -16.13 -6.17
C ASN A 94 -3.51 -14.92 -5.40
N MET A 95 -2.74 -15.14 -4.34
CA MET A 95 -2.27 -14.08 -3.41
C MET A 95 -0.78 -13.77 -3.57
N ILE A 96 -0.26 -13.68 -4.79
CA ILE A 96 1.16 -13.29 -5.02
C ILE A 96 1.31 -12.24 -6.14
N LEU A 97 0.28 -12.04 -6.96
CA LEU A 97 0.33 -11.01 -8.00
C LEU A 97 -0.41 -9.76 -7.49
N PRO A 98 0.24 -8.58 -7.47
CA PRO A 98 -0.48 -7.34 -7.17
C PRO A 98 -1.61 -7.18 -8.19
N LEU A 99 -2.83 -6.89 -7.72
CA LEU A 99 -3.97 -6.79 -8.62
C LEU A 99 -3.74 -5.68 -9.64
N GLU A 100 -3.86 -6.00 -10.93
CA GLU A 100 -3.49 -5.12 -12.07
C GLU A 100 -4.25 -3.79 -12.10
N HIS A 101 -5.34 -3.64 -11.35
CA HIS A 101 -6.13 -2.40 -11.28
C HIS A 101 -5.67 -1.43 -10.19
N LEU A 102 -4.74 -1.82 -9.31
CA LEU A 102 -4.19 -0.92 -8.30
C LEU A 102 -3.24 0.06 -8.97
N THR A 103 -3.56 1.35 -8.86
CA THR A 103 -2.76 2.44 -9.44
C THR A 103 -2.23 3.35 -8.32
N PRO A 104 -1.12 2.96 -7.66
CA PRO A 104 -0.49 3.81 -6.65
C PRO A 104 -0.13 5.18 -7.23
N ARG A 105 -0.51 6.24 -6.53
CA ARG A 105 -0.19 7.62 -6.89
C ARG A 105 0.50 8.31 -5.72
N THR A 106 1.75 8.74 -5.91
CA THR A 106 2.45 9.58 -4.95
C THR A 106 1.76 10.94 -4.85
N LEU A 107 1.34 11.31 -3.63
CA LEU A 107 0.76 12.62 -3.34
C LEU A 107 1.84 13.59 -2.87
N LEU A 108 2.73 13.14 -1.98
CA LEU A 108 3.74 13.97 -1.34
C LEU A 108 5.01 13.16 -1.11
N GLY A 109 6.17 13.83 -1.13
CA GLY A 109 7.42 13.22 -0.68
C GLY A 109 8.10 12.32 -1.70
N ALA A 110 8.03 12.62 -3.00
CA ALA A 110 8.81 11.91 -4.02
C ALA A 110 10.32 12.21 -3.82
N ALA A 111 10.98 11.41 -3.00
CA ALA A 111 12.40 11.54 -2.67
C ALA A 111 13.25 10.63 -3.57
N GLY A 112 13.17 10.88 -4.89
CA GLY A 112 13.93 10.17 -5.92
C GLY A 112 13.25 8.91 -6.46
N GLU A 113 13.67 8.49 -7.65
CA GLU A 113 13.04 7.41 -8.42
C GLU A 113 13.15 6.04 -7.73
N LYS A 114 14.30 5.71 -7.12
CA LYS A 114 14.50 4.45 -6.40
C LYS A 114 13.49 4.29 -5.26
N ARG A 115 13.37 5.34 -4.43
CA ARG A 115 12.49 5.34 -3.27
C ARG A 115 11.02 5.34 -3.67
N GLU A 116 10.65 6.08 -4.70
CA GLU A 116 9.28 6.07 -5.24
C GLU A 116 8.88 4.68 -5.75
N ARG A 117 9.74 3.99 -6.49
CA ARG A 117 9.46 2.62 -6.97
C ARG A 117 9.25 1.64 -5.81
N ILE A 118 10.10 1.69 -4.78
CA ILE A 118 9.95 0.85 -3.59
C ILE A 118 8.63 1.17 -2.87
N ALA A 119 8.32 2.45 -2.72
CA ALA A 119 7.11 2.91 -2.08
C ALA A 119 5.85 2.46 -2.83
N HIS A 120 5.86 2.50 -4.17
CA HIS A 120 4.78 1.97 -5.02
C HIS A 120 4.65 0.45 -4.89
N LEU A 121 5.77 -0.28 -4.77
CA LEU A 121 5.74 -1.73 -4.53
C LEU A 121 5.03 -2.06 -3.21
N TYR A 122 5.41 -1.42 -2.11
CA TYR A 122 4.72 -1.57 -0.82
C TYR A 122 3.25 -1.19 -0.93
N ALA A 123 2.93 -0.09 -1.61
CA ALA A 123 1.57 0.37 -1.81
C ALA A 123 0.71 -0.69 -2.53
N SER A 124 1.20 -1.24 -3.64
CA SER A 124 0.50 -2.29 -4.39
C SER A 124 0.32 -3.56 -3.56
N GLN A 125 1.31 -3.96 -2.78
CA GLN A 125 1.23 -5.15 -1.94
C GLN A 125 0.22 -4.97 -0.80
N ILE A 126 0.26 -3.83 -0.10
CA ILE A 126 -0.69 -3.51 0.98
C ILE A 126 -2.12 -3.41 0.43
N GLY A 127 -2.31 -2.77 -0.72
CA GLY A 127 -3.61 -2.73 -1.39
C GLY A 127 -4.13 -4.12 -1.73
N SER A 128 -3.25 -5.00 -2.22
CA SER A 128 -3.59 -6.39 -2.54
C SER A 128 -3.92 -7.21 -1.28
N MET A 129 -3.22 -6.98 -0.16
CA MET A 129 -3.52 -7.62 1.13
C MET A 129 -4.88 -7.19 1.68
N ILE A 130 -5.23 -5.90 1.53
CA ILE A 130 -6.54 -5.39 1.95
C ILE A 130 -7.64 -6.06 1.13
N LEU A 131 -7.51 -6.09 -0.20
CA LEU A 131 -8.50 -6.71 -1.08
C LEU A 131 -8.57 -8.24 -0.90
N GLY A 132 -7.44 -8.88 -0.61
CA GLY A 132 -7.39 -10.31 -0.28
C GLY A 132 -8.10 -10.67 1.02
N ARG A 133 -8.23 -9.71 1.96
CA ARG A 133 -8.93 -9.89 3.23
C ARG A 133 -10.40 -9.51 3.14
N ASP A 134 -10.71 -8.43 2.43
CA ASP A 134 -12.07 -7.95 2.18
C ASP A 134 -12.24 -7.58 0.70
N PRO A 135 -12.77 -8.48 -0.14
CA PRO A 135 -12.90 -8.25 -1.58
C PRO A 135 -13.98 -7.22 -1.93
N GLU A 136 -14.87 -6.88 -1.00
CA GLU A 136 -15.88 -5.83 -1.18
C GLU A 136 -15.35 -4.43 -0.85
N GLU A 137 -14.07 -4.33 -0.45
CA GLU A 137 -13.45 -3.06 -0.11
C GLU A 137 -13.28 -2.17 -1.35
N ARG A 138 -13.90 -0.99 -1.31
CA ARG A 138 -13.91 0.00 -2.40
C ARG A 138 -13.30 1.33 -2.01
N ARG A 139 -12.96 1.52 -0.73
CA ARG A 139 -12.40 2.77 -0.22
C ARG A 139 -11.00 2.98 -0.79
N THR A 140 -10.61 4.26 -0.86
CA THR A 140 -9.24 4.59 -1.23
C THR A 140 -8.32 4.39 -0.03
N VAL A 141 -7.21 3.69 -0.22
CA VAL A 141 -6.17 3.57 0.81
C VAL A 141 -5.21 4.76 0.69
N LEU A 142 -4.96 5.43 1.80
CA LEU A 142 -3.94 6.46 1.92
C LEU A 142 -2.80 5.88 2.76
N LEU A 143 -1.65 5.66 2.13
CA LEU A 143 -0.47 5.06 2.71
C LEU A 143 0.58 6.13 3.01
N GLY A 144 0.92 6.32 4.28
CA GLY A 144 2.06 7.12 4.73
C GLY A 144 3.28 6.23 4.94
N LEU A 145 4.39 6.51 4.27
CA LEU A 145 5.64 5.77 4.39
C LEU A 145 6.76 6.68 4.88
N GLY A 146 7.42 6.24 5.95
CA GLY A 146 8.62 6.87 6.47
C GLY A 146 9.71 5.84 6.70
N LEU A 147 10.13 5.17 5.63
CA LEU A 147 11.26 4.25 5.68
C LEU A 147 12.57 5.04 5.80
N GLU A 148 13.44 4.58 6.69
CA GLU A 148 14.82 5.05 6.78
C GLU A 148 15.60 4.37 5.66
N GLU A 149 16.19 5.14 4.75
CA GLU A 149 17.17 4.54 3.85
C GLU A 149 18.35 4.12 4.72
N GLU A 150 18.84 2.88 4.54
CA GLU A 150 20.20 2.53 4.95
C GLU A 150 21.17 3.44 4.19
N LYS A 151 21.32 4.68 4.64
CA LYS A 151 22.55 5.41 4.40
C LYS A 151 23.60 4.55 5.08
N GLY A 152 24.46 3.99 4.24
CA GLY A 152 25.45 2.99 4.62
C GLY A 152 25.98 3.26 6.01
N LYS A 153 25.98 2.22 6.85
CA LYS A 153 26.69 2.19 8.13
C LYS A 153 28.20 2.36 7.85
N GLU A 154 28.61 3.54 7.39
CA GLU A 154 29.98 4.03 7.29
C GLU A 154 30.17 5.03 8.42
N SER A 155 30.52 4.50 9.59
CA SER A 155 31.16 5.12 10.76
C SER A 155 30.69 4.29 11.96
N VAL A 156 31.49 3.41 12.57
CA VAL A 156 32.91 3.48 12.87
C VAL A 156 33.42 2.03 13.01
N GLY A 157 34.35 1.63 12.14
CA GLY A 157 35.26 0.49 12.36
C GLY A 157 35.01 -0.79 11.54
N ALA A 158 35.73 -0.95 10.42
CA ALA A 158 36.29 -2.20 9.87
C ALA A 158 36.82 -1.89 8.45
N VAL A 159 38.13 -1.75 8.26
CA VAL A 159 39.03 -2.77 7.68
C VAL A 159 38.56 -3.23 6.30
N ASP A 160 39.30 -2.75 5.30
CA ASP A 160 39.19 -3.06 3.87
C ASP A 160 39.07 -4.57 3.63
N GLY A 161 37.93 -4.96 3.06
CA GLY A 161 37.63 -6.34 2.69
C GLY A 161 36.58 -6.37 1.60
N GLU A 162 36.94 -5.89 0.40
CA GLU A 162 36.13 -6.05 -0.80
C GLU A 162 36.07 -7.54 -1.16
N GLY A 163 34.97 -8.20 -0.78
CA GLY A 163 34.63 -9.55 -1.18
C GLY A 163 33.19 -9.60 -1.70
N GLU A 164 32.97 -10.32 -2.80
CA GLU A 164 31.66 -10.56 -3.45
C GLU A 164 30.58 -11.11 -2.48
N ASP A 165 30.97 -11.56 -1.29
CA ASP A 165 30.10 -12.07 -0.24
C ASP A 165 29.31 -10.97 0.51
N GLY A 166 29.82 -9.73 0.54
CA GLY A 166 29.15 -8.61 1.22
C GLY A 166 27.84 -8.19 0.55
N GLU A 167 27.80 -8.20 -0.77
CA GLU A 167 26.64 -7.77 -1.57
C GLU A 167 25.51 -8.81 -1.54
N ARG A 168 25.83 -10.10 -1.41
CA ARG A 168 24.82 -11.17 -1.25
C ARG A 168 24.10 -11.05 0.08
N LYS A 169 24.82 -10.75 1.17
CA LYS A 169 24.25 -10.63 2.52
C LYS A 169 23.35 -9.40 2.66
N GLY A 170 23.69 -8.29 2.01
CA GLY A 170 22.86 -7.08 1.99
C GLY A 170 21.48 -7.31 1.36
N ARG A 171 21.43 -8.00 0.22
CA ARG A 171 20.16 -8.32 -0.47
C ARG A 171 19.24 -9.25 0.32
N GLU A 172 19.78 -10.14 1.14
CA GLU A 172 18.98 -11.01 2.01
C GLU A 172 18.40 -10.22 3.19
N GLY A 173 19.16 -9.29 3.76
CA GLY A 173 18.69 -8.39 4.82
C GLY A 173 17.52 -7.51 4.35
N GLU A 174 17.64 -6.87 3.18
CA GLU A 174 16.56 -6.04 2.61
C GLU A 174 15.28 -6.85 2.35
N ARG A 175 15.43 -8.11 1.92
CA ARG A 175 14.28 -9.01 1.70
C ARG A 175 13.59 -9.37 3.00
N MET A 176 14.35 -9.73 4.04
CA MET A 176 13.78 -10.01 5.36
C MET A 176 13.05 -8.78 5.91
N GLU A 177 13.66 -7.60 5.78
CA GLU A 177 13.03 -6.33 6.19
C GLU A 177 11.67 -6.11 5.52
N TYR A 178 11.60 -6.34 4.20
CA TYR A 178 10.38 -6.25 3.43
C TYR A 178 9.30 -7.20 3.96
N PHE A 179 9.63 -8.46 4.20
CA PHE A 179 8.66 -9.47 4.68
C PHE A 179 8.19 -9.18 6.11
N ASP A 180 9.11 -8.86 7.03
CA ASP A 180 8.79 -8.54 8.42
C ASP A 180 7.86 -7.32 8.49
N LEU A 181 8.08 -6.33 7.63
CA LEU A 181 7.25 -5.14 7.53
C LEU A 181 5.85 -5.45 7.01
N LEU A 182 5.73 -6.31 6.00
CA LEU A 182 4.42 -6.75 5.51
C LEU A 182 3.67 -7.61 6.52
N GLU A 183 4.36 -8.46 7.28
CA GLU A 183 3.76 -9.24 8.35
C GLU A 183 3.20 -8.33 9.45
N LEU A 184 4.00 -7.33 9.85
CA LEU A 184 3.58 -6.32 10.82
C LEU A 184 2.33 -5.56 10.33
N VAL A 185 2.31 -5.17 9.06
CA VAL A 185 1.14 -4.52 8.44
C VAL A 185 -0.05 -5.48 8.40
N GLY A 186 0.15 -6.74 8.03
CA GLY A 186 -0.88 -7.78 8.01
C GLY A 186 -1.56 -8.00 9.37
N GLY A 187 -0.81 -7.87 10.47
CA GLY A 187 -1.35 -7.90 11.83
C GLY A 187 -2.23 -6.71 12.20
N VAL A 188 -2.05 -5.57 11.53
CA VAL A 188 -2.76 -4.31 11.81
C VAL A 188 -3.93 -4.07 10.85
N LEU A 189 -3.96 -4.71 9.68
CA LEU A 189 -5.14 -4.75 8.81
C LEU A 189 -6.25 -5.62 9.44
#